data_AF-A0A2E5ETK9-F1
#
_entry.id   AF-A0A2E5ETK9-F1
#
_cell.length_a   1.000
_cell.length_b   1.000
_cell.length_c   1.000
_cell.angle_alpha   90.00
_cell.angle_beta   90.00
_cell.angle_gamma   90.00
#
_symmetry.space_group_name_H-M   'P 1'
#
loop_
_entity.id
_entity.type
_entity.pdbx_description
1 polymer ?
#
loop_
_entity_poly.entity_id
_entity_poly.type
_entity_poly.pdbx_seq_one_letter_code
_entity_poly.pdbx_strand_id
1 'polypeptide(L)'
;MSTRNRFKESKVAKIVLVLVASVFALLLAEGVVRVLRLVPPVHAIWLDDDDAVYVRSTNAILSHVIRPGVTLEHKNGKATVNSFGLRDRERELAKPDGVRRIVVLGDSVVEGIAYVSDEDTITRQWENLYPDGKTEVLNLGTAGYCTRAEIELFERKGLAFQPDVVVLIFVRNDFQNFIPEHTVGGGVIQRPEWSKHMFVGSHMFRMLCLGFNWFDFATEGDPLNWNREAVGENNVVVGLERLRNLANQHGFSVLVTVWPEFRNEQIVHTQLMPDNSGALVIERLAVMNGLPVVRMAEPFNEHYRSLGEGVVARTHYTANGDQMHPNGEASRVAAEALKQLLDRGLPPPPYRVRPTDVPAVEVARHIGANKSEKHQPMEARRVRALLRQGRGDEAEAYLRGLLKSDPEHIYANKALGGMLFDAKRTKESIPYQRKAADLEPTNVNNWVSLSISHVTLSNVPAAMKVLKEGMQRSPDSASLHFNLGYIFMTQDDLTNAMQELRKAVAIDPNFPDAAWMLERVEQGLSERQSNR
;
A
#
# COMPACT_ATOMS: atom_id res chain seq x y z
N MET A 1 -31.87 51.45 -34.59
CA MET A 1 -32.05 50.05 -34.11
C MET A 1 -30.78 49.19 -34.14
N SER A 2 -29.58 49.72 -34.48
CA SER A 2 -28.38 48.89 -34.77
C SER A 2 -27.35 48.73 -33.63
N THR A 3 -27.34 49.62 -32.62
CA THR A 3 -26.32 49.59 -31.54
C THR A 3 -26.67 48.68 -30.37
N ARG A 4 -27.97 48.42 -30.12
CA ARG A 4 -28.45 47.59 -29.00
C ARG A 4 -28.22 46.08 -29.22
N ASN A 5 -28.20 45.62 -30.48
CA ASN A 5 -27.91 44.21 -30.82
C ASN A 5 -26.42 43.86 -30.69
N ARG A 6 -25.51 44.72 -31.15
CA ARG A 6 -24.05 44.48 -31.03
C ARG A 6 -23.56 44.39 -29.58
N PHE A 7 -24.15 45.15 -28.66
CA PHE A 7 -23.83 45.07 -27.24
C PHE A 7 -24.34 43.78 -26.58
N LYS A 8 -25.49 43.25 -27.04
CA LYS A 8 -26.06 41.99 -26.54
C LYS A 8 -25.23 40.80 -27.04
N GLU A 9 -24.85 40.79 -28.32
CA GLU A 9 -23.94 39.80 -28.92
C GLU A 9 -22.56 39.79 -28.24
N SER A 10 -21.98 40.96 -27.94
CA SER A 10 -20.71 41.07 -27.21
C SER A 10 -20.77 40.50 -25.79
N LYS A 11 -21.88 40.70 -25.06
CA LYS A 11 -22.06 40.12 -23.73
C LYS A 11 -22.24 38.62 -23.78
N VAL A 12 -23.04 38.11 -24.72
CA VAL A 12 -23.21 36.66 -24.92
C VAL A 12 -21.88 36.01 -25.30
N ALA A 13 -21.11 36.60 -26.23
CA ALA A 13 -19.80 36.10 -26.62
C ALA A 13 -18.80 36.06 -25.43
N LYS A 14 -18.81 37.07 -24.56
CA LYS A 14 -17.99 37.08 -23.34
C LYS A 14 -18.42 36.00 -22.34
N ILE A 15 -19.73 35.78 -22.17
CA ILE A 15 -20.25 34.72 -21.31
C ILE A 15 -19.84 33.34 -21.86
N VAL A 16 -20.01 33.12 -23.18
CA VAL A 16 -19.59 31.86 -23.83
C VAL A 16 -18.08 31.67 -23.68
N LEU A 17 -17.27 32.72 -23.89
CA LEU A 17 -15.82 32.64 -23.72
C LEU A 17 -15.43 32.25 -22.28
N VAL A 18 -16.06 32.84 -21.27
CA VAL A 18 -15.81 32.49 -19.86
C VAL A 18 -16.22 31.05 -19.58
N LEU A 19 -17.35 30.59 -20.11
CA LEU A 19 -17.78 29.19 -19.94
C LEU A 19 -16.80 28.22 -20.59
N VAL A 20 -16.38 28.47 -21.84
CA VAL A 20 -15.40 27.64 -22.55
C VAL A 20 -14.06 27.62 -21.83
N ALA A 21 -13.57 28.79 -21.40
CA ALA A 21 -12.31 28.89 -20.66
C ALA A 21 -12.39 28.14 -19.31
N SER A 22 -13.53 28.19 -18.63
CA SER A 22 -13.74 27.48 -17.36
C SER A 22 -13.76 25.97 -17.56
N VAL A 23 -14.46 25.47 -18.59
CA VAL A 23 -14.46 24.04 -18.95
C VAL A 23 -13.04 23.58 -19.30
N PHE A 24 -12.31 24.37 -20.09
CA PHE A 24 -10.93 24.05 -20.45
C PHE A 24 -10.01 24.00 -19.23
N ALA A 25 -10.14 24.95 -18.30
CA ALA A 25 -9.38 24.95 -17.05
C ALA A 25 -9.70 23.72 -16.17
N LEU A 26 -10.97 23.32 -16.08
CA LEU A 26 -11.39 22.13 -15.34
C LEU A 26 -10.83 20.84 -15.98
N LEU A 27 -10.83 20.73 -17.30
CA LEU A 27 -10.24 19.60 -18.02
C LEU A 27 -8.72 19.55 -17.84
N LEU A 28 -8.04 20.70 -17.89
CA LEU A 28 -6.61 20.80 -17.63
C LEU A 28 -6.28 20.36 -16.21
N ALA A 29 -7.03 20.84 -15.21
CA ALA A 29 -6.84 20.48 -13.81
C ALA A 29 -7.12 18.98 -13.55
N GLU A 30 -8.17 18.40 -14.16
CA GLU A 30 -8.40 16.95 -14.16
C GLU A 30 -7.20 16.20 -14.76
N GLY A 31 -6.68 16.67 -15.90
CA GLY A 31 -5.48 16.12 -16.55
C GLY A 31 -4.25 16.15 -15.64
N VAL A 32 -4.00 17.27 -14.97
CA VAL A 32 -2.90 17.43 -14.00
C VAL A 32 -3.05 16.45 -12.83
N VAL A 33 -4.25 16.36 -12.24
CA VAL A 33 -4.51 15.43 -11.11
C VAL A 33 -4.27 13.98 -11.53
N ARG A 34 -4.67 13.60 -12.76
CA ARG A 34 -4.43 12.26 -13.33
C ARG A 34 -2.96 11.98 -13.59
N VAL A 35 -2.26 12.89 -14.27
CA VAL A 35 -0.84 12.74 -14.65
C VAL A 35 0.05 12.66 -13.41
N LEU A 36 -0.17 13.56 -12.45
CA LEU A 36 0.56 13.57 -11.19
C LEU A 36 0.09 12.50 -10.20
N ARG A 37 -0.95 11.73 -10.55
CA ARG A 37 -1.56 10.68 -9.71
C ARG A 37 -1.84 11.16 -8.28
N LEU A 38 -2.34 12.40 -8.16
CA LEU A 38 -2.60 13.05 -6.86
C LEU A 38 -3.74 12.35 -6.11
N VAL A 39 -4.63 11.68 -6.84
CA VAL A 39 -5.70 10.84 -6.30
C VAL A 39 -5.76 9.55 -7.12
N PRO A 40 -5.73 8.35 -6.51
CA PRO A 40 -5.81 7.09 -7.23
C PRO A 40 -7.15 6.96 -7.96
N PRO A 41 -7.23 6.22 -9.08
CA PRO A 41 -8.51 5.80 -9.63
C PRO A 41 -9.24 4.97 -8.58
N VAL A 42 -10.55 5.19 -8.47
CA VAL A 42 -11.40 4.44 -7.54
C VAL A 42 -12.22 3.47 -8.37
N HIS A 43 -12.24 2.21 -7.97
CA HIS A 43 -13.27 1.26 -8.36
C HIS A 43 -14.31 1.31 -7.27
N ALA A 44 -15.45 1.94 -7.58
CA ALA A 44 -16.50 2.13 -6.62
C ALA A 44 -17.31 0.85 -6.49
N ILE A 45 -17.50 0.43 -5.24
CA ILE A 45 -18.56 -0.50 -4.89
C ILE A 45 -19.80 0.35 -4.61
N TRP A 46 -20.73 0.35 -5.54
CA TRP A 46 -22.06 0.93 -5.33
C TRP A 46 -22.83 0.00 -4.39
N LEU A 47 -23.34 0.50 -3.27
CA LEU A 47 -24.03 -0.34 -2.28
C LEU A 47 -25.55 -0.16 -2.28
N ASP A 48 -26.03 0.98 -2.79
CA ASP A 48 -27.44 1.36 -2.84
C ASP A 48 -28.10 1.10 -4.22
N ASP A 49 -27.39 0.44 -5.15
CA ASP A 49 -27.93 0.09 -6.48
C ASP A 49 -28.55 -1.32 -6.44
N ASP A 50 -29.73 -1.50 -7.04
CA ASP A 50 -30.37 -2.81 -7.18
C ASP A 50 -29.48 -3.78 -8.00
N ASP A 51 -28.52 -3.26 -8.78
CA ASP A 51 -27.56 -4.04 -9.56
C ASP A 51 -26.18 -4.19 -8.87
N ALA A 52 -26.02 -3.72 -7.63
CA ALA A 52 -24.77 -3.81 -6.88
C ALA A 52 -24.28 -5.25 -6.67
N VAL A 53 -23.00 -5.52 -6.93
CA VAL A 53 -22.40 -6.84 -6.67
C VAL A 53 -22.10 -7.06 -5.20
N TYR A 54 -21.78 -5.99 -4.47
CA TYR A 54 -21.43 -6.05 -3.06
C TYR A 54 -22.38 -5.19 -2.23
N VAL A 55 -22.53 -5.56 -0.96
CA VAL A 55 -23.34 -4.86 0.04
C VAL A 55 -22.48 -4.56 1.27
N ARG A 56 -22.89 -3.57 2.06
CA ARG A 56 -22.14 -3.17 3.25
C ARG A 56 -22.12 -4.29 4.27
N SER A 57 -20.98 -4.49 4.92
CA SER A 57 -20.89 -5.35 6.09
C SER A 57 -20.99 -4.51 7.36
N THR A 58 -21.75 -4.99 8.34
CA THR A 58 -21.70 -4.45 9.70
C THR A 58 -20.44 -4.88 10.45
N ASN A 59 -19.70 -5.86 9.91
CA ASN A 59 -18.41 -6.27 10.46
C ASN A 59 -17.35 -5.22 10.09
N ALA A 60 -16.80 -4.58 11.11
CA ALA A 60 -15.78 -3.55 11.02
C ALA A 60 -14.53 -3.94 10.23
N ILE A 61 -14.17 -5.23 10.23
CA ILE A 61 -12.99 -5.76 9.51
C ILE A 61 -13.31 -5.99 8.03
N LEU A 62 -14.53 -6.45 7.71
CA LEU A 62 -14.91 -6.83 6.34
C LEU A 62 -15.27 -5.62 5.49
N SER A 63 -15.89 -4.58 6.06
CA SER A 63 -16.41 -3.38 5.40
C SER A 63 -17.55 -3.60 4.38
N HIS A 64 -17.43 -4.62 3.53
CA HIS A 64 -18.40 -5.03 2.52
C HIS A 64 -18.42 -6.57 2.43
N VAL A 65 -19.37 -7.14 1.69
CA VAL A 65 -19.45 -8.57 1.32
C VAL A 65 -20.13 -8.68 -0.04
N ILE A 66 -19.91 -9.77 -0.77
CA ILE A 66 -20.62 -10.03 -2.02
C ILE A 66 -22.11 -10.28 -1.72
N ARG A 67 -23.00 -9.65 -2.47
CA ARG A 67 -24.46 -9.81 -2.35
C ARG A 67 -24.85 -11.24 -2.79
N PRO A 68 -25.59 -11.99 -1.97
CA PRO A 68 -26.05 -13.33 -2.34
C PRO A 68 -26.93 -13.34 -3.59
N GLY A 69 -26.80 -14.40 -4.39
CA GLY A 69 -27.69 -14.67 -5.54
C GLY A 69 -27.47 -13.76 -6.76
N VAL A 70 -26.43 -12.92 -6.77
CA VAL A 70 -26.12 -12.06 -7.90
C VAL A 70 -25.63 -12.87 -9.10
N THR A 71 -26.07 -12.48 -10.29
CA THR A 71 -25.57 -12.97 -11.57
C THR A 71 -25.21 -11.78 -12.44
N LEU A 72 -24.03 -11.82 -13.04
CA LEU A 72 -23.49 -10.77 -13.90
C LEU A 72 -23.08 -11.37 -15.24
N GLU A 73 -23.29 -10.61 -16.30
CA GLU A 73 -22.78 -10.92 -17.63
C GLU A 73 -21.76 -9.85 -18.00
N HIS A 74 -20.54 -10.26 -18.34
CA HIS A 74 -19.49 -9.35 -18.79
C HIS A 74 -18.76 -9.95 -20.00
N LYS A 75 -17.84 -9.16 -20.58
CA LYS A 75 -17.10 -9.53 -21.81
C LYS A 75 -16.37 -10.88 -21.77
N ASN A 76 -16.09 -11.40 -20.58
CA ASN A 76 -15.34 -12.64 -20.38
C ASN A 76 -16.25 -13.81 -19.98
N GLY A 77 -17.58 -13.61 -19.93
CA GLY A 77 -18.56 -14.63 -19.61
C GLY A 77 -19.46 -14.26 -18.44
N LYS A 78 -20.15 -15.29 -17.93
CA LYS A 78 -21.07 -15.19 -16.79
C LYS A 78 -20.31 -15.32 -15.47
N ALA A 79 -20.68 -14.51 -14.49
CA ALA A 79 -20.24 -14.61 -13.11
C ALA A 79 -21.44 -14.79 -12.17
N THR A 80 -21.44 -15.85 -11.37
CA THR A 80 -22.53 -16.17 -10.43
C THR A 80 -22.05 -16.20 -8.98
N VAL A 81 -22.97 -15.82 -8.08
CA VAL A 81 -22.77 -15.80 -6.64
C VAL A 81 -23.87 -16.63 -5.99
N ASN A 82 -23.49 -17.58 -5.14
CA ASN A 82 -24.44 -18.47 -4.47
C ASN A 82 -25.22 -17.78 -3.34
N SER A 83 -26.10 -18.54 -2.68
CA SER A 83 -26.96 -18.05 -1.60
C SER A 83 -26.18 -17.57 -0.35
N PHE A 84 -24.89 -17.92 -0.23
CA PHE A 84 -24.01 -17.51 0.86
C PHE A 84 -23.23 -16.22 0.55
N GLY A 85 -23.36 -15.67 -0.66
CA GLY A 85 -22.55 -14.54 -1.11
C GLY A 85 -21.11 -14.97 -1.41
N LEU A 86 -20.92 -16.17 -1.97
CA LEU A 86 -19.63 -16.68 -2.42
C LEU A 86 -19.65 -16.85 -3.94
N ARG A 87 -18.55 -16.54 -4.62
CA ARG A 87 -18.42 -16.74 -6.06
C ARG A 87 -18.10 -18.19 -6.41
N ASP A 88 -19.02 -19.07 -6.04
CA ASP A 88 -18.98 -20.50 -6.27
C ASP A 88 -20.39 -21.00 -6.61
N ARG A 89 -20.51 -22.27 -7.01
CA ARG A 89 -21.80 -22.96 -7.09
C ARG A 89 -22.44 -23.06 -5.70
N GLU A 90 -23.73 -23.36 -5.68
CA GLU A 90 -24.43 -23.65 -4.43
C GLU A 90 -23.82 -24.87 -3.74
N ARG A 91 -23.66 -24.80 -2.41
CA ARG A 91 -23.02 -25.84 -1.60
C ARG A 91 -23.87 -26.12 -0.37
N GLU A 92 -23.92 -27.37 0.04
CA GLU A 92 -24.49 -27.73 1.34
C GLU A 92 -23.51 -27.37 2.46
N LEU A 93 -23.98 -26.81 3.57
CA LEU A 93 -23.12 -26.55 4.73
C LEU A 93 -22.59 -27.87 5.32
N ALA A 94 -23.45 -28.89 5.40
CA ALA A 94 -23.03 -30.23 5.80
C ALA A 94 -22.06 -30.77 4.75
N LYS A 95 -20.87 -31.22 5.18
CA LYS A 95 -19.91 -31.86 4.28
C LYS A 95 -20.39 -33.27 3.94
N PRO A 96 -20.58 -33.62 2.66
CA PRO A 96 -20.96 -34.98 2.29
C PRO A 96 -19.89 -36.01 2.70
N ASP A 97 -20.32 -37.24 2.99
CA ASP A 97 -19.43 -38.32 3.38
C ASP A 97 -18.41 -38.65 2.28
N GLY A 98 -17.13 -38.73 2.65
CA GLY A 98 -16.04 -39.04 1.72
C GLY A 98 -15.66 -37.90 0.76
N VAL A 99 -16.26 -36.72 0.91
CA VAL A 99 -15.89 -35.51 0.16
C VAL A 99 -14.85 -34.71 0.92
N ARG A 100 -13.78 -34.33 0.22
CA ARG A 100 -12.76 -33.40 0.68
C ARG A 100 -13.15 -31.97 0.30
N ARG A 101 -13.06 -31.02 1.23
CA ARG A 101 -13.27 -29.59 0.96
C ARG A 101 -11.98 -28.79 1.03
N ILE A 102 -11.70 -28.08 -0.05
CA ILE A 102 -10.62 -27.11 -0.17
C ILE A 102 -11.27 -25.72 -0.22
N VAL A 103 -10.98 -24.88 0.76
CA VAL A 103 -11.42 -23.49 0.78
C VAL A 103 -10.27 -22.61 0.31
N VAL A 104 -10.52 -21.77 -0.70
CA VAL A 104 -9.52 -20.85 -1.24
C VAL A 104 -9.85 -19.42 -0.81
N LEU A 105 -8.94 -18.81 -0.06
CA LEU A 105 -8.99 -17.42 0.40
C LEU A 105 -8.11 -16.55 -0.49
N GLY A 106 -8.51 -15.30 -0.65
CA GLY A 106 -7.72 -14.26 -1.30
C GLY A 106 -8.58 -13.05 -1.68
N ASP A 107 -8.02 -12.17 -2.49
CA ASP A 107 -8.65 -10.93 -2.91
C ASP A 107 -9.33 -11.07 -4.30
N SER A 108 -9.20 -10.06 -5.16
CA SER A 108 -9.69 -10.05 -6.54
C SER A 108 -9.06 -11.12 -7.43
N VAL A 109 -7.86 -11.65 -7.12
CA VAL A 109 -7.22 -12.73 -7.88
C VAL A 109 -8.00 -14.04 -7.72
N VAL A 110 -8.49 -14.32 -6.51
CA VAL A 110 -9.28 -15.51 -6.22
C VAL A 110 -10.73 -15.29 -6.62
N GLU A 111 -11.28 -14.12 -6.26
CA GLU A 111 -12.67 -13.79 -6.57
C GLU A 111 -12.90 -13.78 -8.07
N GLY A 112 -12.20 -12.91 -8.81
CA GLY A 112 -12.21 -12.87 -10.27
C GLY A 112 -13.47 -12.32 -10.94
N ILE A 113 -14.48 -11.78 -10.22
CA ILE A 113 -15.80 -11.45 -10.80
C ILE A 113 -15.67 -10.53 -12.01
N ALA A 114 -14.74 -9.57 -11.97
CA ALA A 114 -14.52 -8.63 -13.06
C ALA A 114 -13.61 -9.17 -14.20
N TYR A 115 -13.08 -10.38 -14.08
CA TYR A 115 -11.91 -10.83 -14.87
C TYR A 115 -12.12 -12.14 -15.63
N VAL A 116 -12.82 -13.12 -15.07
CA VAL A 116 -12.97 -14.46 -15.67
C VAL A 116 -14.42 -14.91 -15.61
N SER A 117 -14.84 -15.86 -16.45
CA SER A 117 -16.13 -16.54 -16.29
C SER A 117 -16.11 -17.46 -15.06
N ASP A 118 -17.28 -17.98 -14.65
CA ASP A 118 -17.35 -19.00 -13.59
C ASP A 118 -16.51 -20.24 -13.90
N GLU A 119 -16.46 -20.66 -15.18
CA GLU A 119 -15.67 -21.80 -15.66
C GLU A 119 -14.15 -21.53 -15.61
N ASP A 120 -13.76 -20.27 -15.66
CA ASP A 120 -12.36 -19.84 -15.74
C ASP A 120 -11.79 -19.38 -14.39
N THR A 121 -12.54 -19.51 -13.29
CA THR A 121 -12.00 -19.26 -11.95
C THR A 121 -10.93 -20.28 -11.57
N ILE A 122 -9.92 -19.87 -10.77
CA ILE A 122 -8.89 -20.79 -10.23
C ILE A 122 -9.56 -21.99 -9.55
N THR A 123 -10.58 -21.73 -8.73
CA THR A 123 -11.31 -22.75 -7.98
C THR A 123 -12.07 -23.71 -8.88
N ARG A 124 -12.74 -23.23 -9.94
CA ARG A 124 -13.47 -24.10 -10.88
C ARG A 124 -12.52 -24.94 -11.73
N GLN A 125 -11.49 -24.32 -12.29
CA GLN A 125 -10.43 -25.03 -13.02
C GLN A 125 -9.81 -26.11 -12.14
N TRP A 126 -9.57 -25.81 -10.86
CA TRP A 126 -9.01 -26.76 -9.90
C TRP A 126 -9.97 -27.90 -9.55
N GLU A 127 -11.24 -27.60 -9.27
CA GLU A 127 -12.25 -28.62 -9.00
C GLU A 127 -12.42 -29.58 -10.19
N ASN A 128 -12.40 -29.06 -11.41
CA ASN A 128 -12.51 -29.86 -12.64
C ASN A 128 -11.37 -30.86 -12.84
N LEU A 129 -10.22 -30.67 -12.18
CA LEU A 129 -9.13 -31.66 -12.16
C LEU A 129 -9.40 -32.87 -11.26
N TYR A 130 -10.51 -32.86 -10.50
CA TYR A 130 -10.99 -33.97 -9.67
C TYR A 130 -12.37 -34.47 -10.17
N PRO A 131 -12.41 -35.22 -11.29
CA PRO A 131 -13.67 -35.58 -11.95
C PRO A 131 -14.52 -36.62 -11.18
N ASP A 132 -13.98 -37.19 -10.09
CA ASP A 132 -14.68 -38.21 -9.29
C ASP A 132 -15.76 -37.63 -8.36
N GLY A 133 -15.88 -36.30 -8.30
CA GLY A 133 -16.83 -35.59 -7.45
C GLY A 133 -16.52 -35.68 -5.96
N LYS A 134 -15.34 -36.18 -5.57
CA LYS A 134 -14.93 -36.33 -4.17
C LYS A 134 -14.16 -35.15 -3.62
N THR A 135 -13.89 -34.14 -4.44
CA THR A 135 -13.22 -32.92 -4.00
C THR A 135 -14.07 -31.71 -4.38
N GLU A 136 -14.34 -30.88 -3.40
CA GLU A 136 -14.97 -29.58 -3.58
C GLU A 136 -13.94 -28.48 -3.38
N VAL A 137 -13.87 -27.53 -4.33
CA VAL A 137 -13.00 -26.35 -4.23
C VAL A 137 -13.86 -25.09 -4.16
N LEU A 138 -13.90 -24.47 -2.99
CA LEU A 138 -14.78 -23.35 -2.68
C LEU A 138 -14.02 -22.04 -2.83
N ASN A 139 -14.65 -21.07 -3.51
CA ASN A 139 -14.12 -19.73 -3.70
C ASN A 139 -14.64 -18.78 -2.61
N LEU A 140 -13.75 -18.35 -1.73
CA LEU A 140 -14.02 -17.33 -0.72
C LEU A 140 -13.23 -16.04 -1.00
N GLY A 141 -12.80 -15.85 -2.25
CA GLY A 141 -12.17 -14.63 -2.68
C GLY A 141 -13.11 -13.44 -2.53
N THR A 142 -12.60 -12.28 -2.11
CA THR A 142 -13.37 -11.03 -2.14
C THR A 142 -12.45 -9.87 -2.48
N ALA A 143 -12.79 -9.14 -3.53
CA ALA A 143 -12.00 -8.01 -4.01
C ALA A 143 -11.73 -6.99 -2.89
N GLY A 144 -10.55 -6.38 -2.95
CA GLY A 144 -10.13 -5.35 -2.01
C GLY A 144 -9.80 -5.82 -0.60
N TYR A 145 -10.00 -7.09 -0.25
CA TYR A 145 -9.67 -7.58 1.08
C TYR A 145 -8.16 -7.60 1.33
N CYS A 146 -7.80 -7.37 2.59
CA CYS A 146 -6.47 -7.67 3.11
C CYS A 146 -6.48 -9.04 3.79
N THR A 147 -5.31 -9.60 4.11
CA THR A 147 -5.18 -10.93 4.73
C THR A 147 -6.02 -11.06 6.00
N ARG A 148 -6.10 -10.02 6.84
CA ARG A 148 -6.94 -10.06 8.05
C ARG A 148 -8.44 -10.18 7.74
N ALA A 149 -8.91 -9.52 6.68
CA ALA A 149 -10.31 -9.53 6.26
C ALA A 149 -10.70 -10.86 5.58
N GLU A 150 -9.82 -11.42 4.75
CA GLU A 150 -9.98 -12.76 4.18
C GLU A 150 -10.19 -13.81 5.28
N ILE A 151 -9.36 -13.75 6.33
CA ILE A 151 -9.42 -14.69 7.44
C ILE A 151 -10.63 -14.43 8.34
N GLU A 152 -11.06 -13.17 8.48
CA GLU A 152 -12.33 -12.86 9.15
C GLU A 152 -13.53 -13.44 8.39
N LEU A 153 -13.57 -13.32 7.06
CA LEU A 153 -14.64 -13.90 6.25
C LEU A 153 -14.64 -15.43 6.37
N PHE A 154 -13.46 -16.03 6.32
CA PHE A 154 -13.29 -17.46 6.54
C PHE A 154 -13.82 -17.90 7.91
N GLU A 155 -13.49 -17.18 8.98
CA GLU A 155 -13.97 -17.50 10.33
C GLU A 155 -15.49 -17.38 10.42
N ARG A 156 -16.08 -16.34 9.81
CA ARG A 156 -17.52 -16.07 9.90
C ARG A 156 -18.37 -16.98 9.02
N LYS A 157 -17.85 -17.41 7.87
CA LYS A 157 -18.59 -18.19 6.86
C LYS A 157 -17.89 -19.49 6.48
N GLY A 158 -16.60 -19.42 6.14
CA GLY A 158 -15.84 -20.55 5.63
C GLY A 158 -15.74 -21.76 6.55
N LEU A 159 -15.62 -21.54 7.87
CA LEU A 159 -15.57 -22.64 8.85
C LEU A 159 -16.84 -23.51 8.84
N ALA A 160 -18.01 -22.94 8.54
CA ALA A 160 -19.27 -23.68 8.51
C ALA A 160 -19.28 -24.76 7.41
N PHE A 161 -18.43 -24.63 6.39
CA PHE A 161 -18.26 -25.63 5.35
C PHE A 161 -17.32 -26.79 5.74
N GLN A 162 -16.76 -26.81 6.96
CA GLN A 162 -15.94 -27.93 7.46
C GLN A 162 -14.75 -28.29 6.53
N PRO A 163 -13.89 -27.32 6.18
CA PRO A 163 -12.80 -27.54 5.24
C PRO A 163 -11.79 -28.57 5.76
N ASP A 164 -11.21 -29.35 4.85
CA ASP A 164 -10.06 -30.21 5.13
C ASP A 164 -8.74 -29.46 4.84
N VAL A 165 -8.77 -28.55 3.86
CA VAL A 165 -7.65 -27.69 3.49
C VAL A 165 -8.12 -26.25 3.29
N VAL A 166 -7.33 -25.30 3.77
CA VAL A 166 -7.49 -23.88 3.50
C VAL A 166 -6.24 -23.39 2.77
N VAL A 167 -6.44 -22.81 1.59
CA VAL A 167 -5.36 -22.22 0.79
C VAL A 167 -5.54 -20.71 0.77
N LEU A 168 -4.55 -19.98 1.25
CA LEU A 168 -4.48 -18.53 1.15
C LEU A 168 -3.65 -18.16 -0.07
N ILE A 169 -4.28 -17.66 -1.13
CA ILE A 169 -3.59 -17.08 -2.29
C ILE A 169 -3.28 -15.62 -1.97
N PHE A 170 -2.05 -15.40 -1.51
CA PHE A 170 -1.53 -14.10 -1.09
C PHE A 170 -1.06 -13.27 -2.28
N VAL A 171 -1.50 -12.02 -2.36
CA VAL A 171 -1.14 -11.06 -3.40
C VAL A 171 -0.49 -9.82 -2.78
N ARG A 172 0.30 -9.08 -3.57
CA ARG A 172 1.10 -7.94 -3.08
C ARG A 172 0.28 -6.83 -2.40
N ASN A 173 -1.00 -6.70 -2.70
CA ASN A 173 -1.88 -5.69 -2.11
C ASN A 173 -2.47 -6.13 -0.77
N ASP A 174 -2.38 -7.40 -0.38
CA ASP A 174 -2.93 -7.89 0.89
C ASP A 174 -2.19 -7.28 2.10
N PHE A 175 -0.95 -6.82 1.92
CA PHE A 175 -0.26 -6.04 2.94
C PHE A 175 -0.98 -4.74 3.31
N GLN A 176 -1.87 -4.21 2.47
CA GLN A 176 -2.56 -2.94 2.74
C GLN A 176 -3.41 -3.07 4.00
N ASN A 177 -3.10 -2.27 5.03
CA ASN A 177 -3.91 -2.16 6.25
C ASN A 177 -5.18 -1.31 6.05
N PHE A 178 -5.67 -1.25 4.82
CA PHE A 178 -6.80 -0.46 4.37
C PHE A 178 -7.39 -1.13 3.14
N ILE A 179 -8.72 -1.30 3.11
CA ILE A 179 -9.45 -1.82 1.96
C ILE A 179 -9.64 -0.67 0.95
N PRO A 180 -8.96 -0.68 -0.22
CA PRO A 180 -8.91 0.45 -1.13
C PRO A 180 -10.22 0.76 -1.88
N GLU A 181 -11.19 -0.16 -1.85
CA GLU A 181 -12.46 -0.01 -2.54
C GLU A 181 -13.41 0.85 -1.71
N HIS A 182 -13.71 2.04 -2.24
CA HIS A 182 -14.66 2.93 -1.61
C HIS A 182 -16.07 2.43 -1.89
N THR A 183 -16.81 2.20 -0.80
CA THR A 183 -18.25 2.00 -0.81
C THR A 183 -18.95 3.33 -1.12
N VAL A 184 -19.30 3.55 -2.38
CA VAL A 184 -19.92 4.79 -2.84
C VAL A 184 -21.44 4.65 -2.76
N GLY A 185 -22.05 5.35 -1.82
CA GLY A 185 -23.50 5.33 -1.64
C GLY A 185 -23.96 4.06 -0.94
N GLY A 186 -23.65 3.95 0.35
CA GLY A 186 -24.28 3.06 1.34
C GLY A 186 -24.28 3.75 2.70
N GLY A 187 -24.41 5.07 2.63
CA GLY A 187 -24.17 6.00 3.70
C GLY A 187 -25.44 6.33 4.48
N VAL A 188 -25.30 6.61 5.77
CA VAL A 188 -26.32 7.32 6.54
C VAL A 188 -26.57 8.72 5.95
N ILE A 189 -25.59 9.27 5.21
CA ILE A 189 -25.69 10.57 4.55
C ILE A 189 -26.16 10.40 3.10
N GLN A 190 -27.41 10.78 2.86
CA GLN A 190 -27.98 10.88 1.51
C GLN A 190 -27.24 11.92 0.66
N ARG A 191 -26.90 11.56 -0.57
CA ARG A 191 -26.23 12.44 -1.54
C ARG A 191 -26.92 12.43 -2.90
N PRO A 192 -26.87 13.52 -3.66
CA PRO A 192 -27.33 13.52 -5.04
C PRO A 192 -26.56 12.51 -5.91
N GLU A 193 -27.25 11.74 -6.74
CA GLU A 193 -26.64 10.71 -7.59
C GLU A 193 -25.52 11.22 -8.50
N TRP A 194 -25.71 12.39 -9.10
CA TRP A 194 -24.70 13.00 -9.96
C TRP A 194 -23.37 13.24 -9.23
N SER A 195 -23.41 13.54 -7.92
CA SER A 195 -22.21 13.78 -7.12
C SER A 195 -21.43 12.48 -6.91
N LYS A 196 -22.13 11.36 -6.71
CA LYS A 196 -21.52 10.03 -6.61
C LYS A 196 -20.85 9.65 -7.93
N HIS A 197 -21.55 9.83 -9.06
CA HIS A 197 -21.00 9.55 -10.39
C HIS A 197 -19.78 10.41 -10.72
N MET A 198 -19.82 11.71 -10.40
CA MET A 198 -18.68 12.62 -10.57
C MET A 198 -17.51 12.25 -9.66
N PHE A 199 -17.77 11.78 -8.44
CA PHE A 199 -16.73 11.29 -7.53
C PHE A 199 -16.00 10.08 -8.09
N VAL A 200 -16.67 9.20 -8.84
CA VAL A 200 -16.04 8.04 -9.50
C VAL A 200 -15.40 8.42 -10.85
N GLY A 201 -16.04 9.27 -11.63
CA GLY A 201 -15.59 9.63 -12.98
C GLY A 201 -14.48 10.70 -13.04
N SER A 202 -14.37 11.58 -12.04
CA SER A 202 -13.43 12.71 -12.02
C SER A 202 -12.50 12.65 -10.82
N HIS A 203 -11.19 12.58 -11.10
CA HIS A 203 -10.15 12.61 -10.08
C HIS A 203 -10.08 13.97 -9.39
N MET A 204 -10.33 15.06 -10.12
CA MET A 204 -10.37 16.42 -9.57
C MET A 204 -11.58 16.60 -8.66
N PHE A 205 -12.78 16.21 -9.10
CA PHE A 205 -13.97 16.29 -8.26
C PHE A 205 -13.81 15.45 -6.99
N ARG A 206 -13.24 14.25 -7.11
CA ARG A 206 -12.86 13.41 -5.97
C ARG A 206 -11.86 14.10 -5.05
N MET A 207 -10.81 14.71 -5.59
CA MET A 207 -9.81 15.45 -4.81
C MET A 207 -10.46 16.58 -4.01
N LEU A 208 -11.41 17.31 -4.60
CA LEU A 208 -12.13 18.39 -3.94
C LEU A 208 -13.08 17.86 -2.87
N CYS A 209 -13.84 16.79 -3.17
CA CYS A 209 -14.73 16.15 -2.21
C CYS A 209 -13.98 15.60 -0.99
N LEU A 210 -12.84 14.95 -1.19
CA LEU A 210 -12.00 14.44 -0.10
C LEU A 210 -11.25 15.55 0.64
N GLY A 211 -10.79 16.58 -0.08
CA GLY A 211 -9.99 17.67 0.49
C GLY A 211 -10.80 18.70 1.28
N PHE A 212 -12.02 18.99 0.83
CA PHE A 212 -12.91 19.98 1.44
C PHE A 212 -14.14 19.35 2.12
N ASN A 213 -14.23 18.02 2.12
CA ASN A 213 -15.40 17.29 2.60
C ASN A 213 -16.71 17.72 1.92
N TRP A 214 -16.68 18.01 0.61
CA TRP A 214 -17.92 18.31 -0.10
C TRP A 214 -18.82 17.09 -0.13
N PHE A 215 -20.12 17.33 0.03
CA PHE A 215 -21.14 16.29 0.14
C PHE A 215 -20.83 15.26 1.25
N ASP A 216 -20.05 15.61 2.27
CA ASP A 216 -19.67 14.72 3.37
C ASP A 216 -18.96 13.43 2.92
N PHE A 217 -18.31 13.45 1.75
CA PHE A 217 -17.55 12.31 1.24
C PHE A 217 -16.35 11.94 2.12
N ALA A 218 -15.78 12.89 2.87
CA ALA A 218 -14.71 12.62 3.81
C ALA A 218 -15.23 12.23 5.22
N THR A 219 -16.42 12.70 5.62
CA THR A 219 -17.05 12.36 6.91
C THR A 219 -17.60 10.94 6.95
N GLU A 220 -18.23 10.49 5.87
CA GLU A 220 -18.71 9.12 5.77
C GLU A 220 -17.68 8.19 5.13
N GLY A 221 -16.83 8.78 4.29
CA GLY A 221 -15.62 8.17 3.78
C GLY A 221 -14.45 8.37 4.75
N ASP A 222 -14.62 7.96 6.01
CA ASP A 222 -13.49 7.61 6.88
C ASP A 222 -13.30 6.09 7.02
N PRO A 223 -13.16 5.35 5.90
CA PRO A 223 -12.75 3.96 5.95
C PRO A 223 -11.27 3.86 6.38
N LEU A 224 -10.56 4.95 6.66
CA LEU A 224 -9.17 4.90 7.11
C LEU A 224 -9.06 4.75 8.62
N ASN A 225 -9.81 5.52 9.42
CA ASN A 225 -9.76 5.37 10.88
C ASN A 225 -10.52 4.13 11.35
N TRP A 226 -11.73 3.87 10.82
CA TRP A 226 -12.49 2.68 11.23
C TRP A 226 -11.80 1.38 10.77
N ASN A 227 -11.32 1.30 9.52
CA ASN A 227 -10.63 0.10 9.04
C ASN A 227 -9.28 -0.07 9.74
N ARG A 228 -8.50 0.99 9.97
CA ARG A 228 -7.23 0.89 10.70
C ARG A 228 -7.44 0.47 12.16
N GLU A 229 -8.46 0.97 12.85
CA GLU A 229 -8.81 0.53 14.21
C GLU A 229 -9.25 -0.95 14.23
N ALA A 230 -10.00 -1.41 13.22
CA ALA A 230 -10.53 -2.76 13.16
C ALA A 230 -9.51 -3.81 12.67
N VAL A 231 -8.73 -3.48 11.65
CA VAL A 231 -7.74 -4.36 10.99
C VAL A 231 -6.39 -4.32 11.71
N GLY A 232 -6.06 -3.18 12.33
CA GLY A 232 -4.79 -2.95 13.01
C GLY A 232 -3.66 -2.54 12.08
N GLU A 233 -2.45 -2.41 12.65
CA GLU A 233 -1.29 -1.85 11.95
C GLU A 233 -0.43 -2.89 11.21
N ASN A 234 -0.75 -4.19 11.35
CA ASN A 234 -0.05 -5.26 10.66
C ASN A 234 -0.99 -6.44 10.38
N ASN A 235 -1.86 -6.23 9.39
CA ASN A 235 -2.96 -7.15 9.09
C ASN A 235 -2.47 -8.57 8.76
N VAL A 236 -1.33 -8.71 8.06
CA VAL A 236 -0.79 -10.01 7.64
C VAL A 236 -0.27 -10.80 8.83
N VAL A 237 0.46 -10.16 9.76
CA VAL A 237 0.95 -10.82 10.98
C VAL A 237 -0.21 -11.34 11.83
N VAL A 238 -1.20 -10.47 12.10
CA VAL A 238 -2.38 -10.82 12.90
C VAL A 238 -3.23 -11.87 12.18
N GLY A 239 -3.38 -11.73 10.86
CA GLY A 239 -4.08 -12.68 10.01
C GLY A 239 -3.48 -14.08 10.10
N LEU A 240 -2.20 -14.24 9.76
CA LEU A 240 -1.55 -15.56 9.75
C LEU A 240 -1.54 -16.22 11.13
N GLU A 241 -1.41 -15.44 12.20
CA GLU A 241 -1.57 -15.97 13.56
C GLU A 241 -2.99 -16.51 13.78
N ARG A 242 -4.01 -15.75 13.37
CA ARG A 242 -5.41 -16.17 13.49
C ARG A 242 -5.69 -17.41 12.65
N LEU A 243 -5.22 -17.48 11.40
CA LEU A 243 -5.39 -18.64 10.52
C LEU A 243 -4.74 -19.90 11.12
N ARG A 244 -3.52 -19.78 11.66
CA ARG A 244 -2.84 -20.87 12.37
C ARG A 244 -3.67 -21.36 13.56
N ASN A 245 -4.19 -20.44 14.37
CA ASN A 245 -4.99 -20.79 15.54
C ASN A 245 -6.30 -21.50 15.15
N LEU A 246 -6.99 -21.02 14.12
CA LEU A 246 -8.18 -21.66 13.57
C LEU A 246 -7.86 -23.06 13.03
N ALA A 247 -6.75 -23.23 12.31
CA ALA A 247 -6.31 -24.52 11.80
C ALA A 247 -6.05 -25.53 12.93
N ASN A 248 -5.35 -25.09 13.98
CA ASN A 248 -5.08 -25.92 15.15
C ASN A 248 -6.36 -26.28 15.93
N GLN A 249 -7.33 -25.37 15.99
CA GLN A 249 -8.58 -25.58 16.70
C GLN A 249 -9.56 -26.49 15.93
N HIS A 250 -9.62 -26.36 14.60
CA HIS A 250 -10.61 -27.03 13.77
C HIS A 250 -10.04 -28.19 12.93
N GLY A 251 -8.74 -28.42 12.97
CA GLY A 251 -8.11 -29.62 12.40
C GLY A 251 -7.91 -29.60 10.88
N PHE A 252 -7.91 -28.43 10.23
CA PHE A 252 -7.67 -28.32 8.79
C PHE A 252 -6.21 -27.98 8.46
N SER A 253 -5.73 -28.44 7.31
CA SER A 253 -4.39 -28.10 6.83
C SER A 253 -4.38 -26.73 6.14
N VAL A 254 -3.28 -26.01 6.25
CA VAL A 254 -3.09 -24.67 5.65
C VAL A 254 -1.98 -24.70 4.62
N LEU A 255 -2.18 -23.97 3.51
CA LEU A 255 -1.13 -23.61 2.55
C LEU A 255 -1.22 -22.12 2.25
N VAL A 256 -0.10 -21.41 2.38
CA VAL A 256 0.02 -20.05 1.87
C VAL A 256 0.67 -20.10 0.50
N THR A 257 0.06 -19.53 -0.52
CA THR A 257 0.67 -19.42 -1.85
C THR A 257 0.86 -17.96 -2.19
N VAL A 258 2.02 -17.63 -2.75
CA VAL A 258 2.33 -16.27 -3.16
C VAL A 258 2.04 -16.15 -4.65
N TRP A 259 1.07 -15.33 -5.02
CA TRP A 259 0.76 -15.01 -6.41
C TRP A 259 1.86 -14.13 -7.03
N PRO A 260 2.28 -14.37 -8.27
CA PRO A 260 3.36 -13.60 -8.88
C PRO A 260 2.83 -12.32 -9.55
N GLU A 261 3.78 -11.46 -9.93
CA GLU A 261 3.57 -10.35 -10.85
C GLU A 261 3.98 -10.77 -12.27
N PHE A 262 3.06 -10.61 -13.23
CA PHE A 262 3.31 -10.89 -14.64
C PHE A 262 3.81 -9.64 -15.35
N ARG A 263 5.12 -9.57 -15.65
CA ARG A 263 5.74 -8.52 -16.46
C ARG A 263 5.83 -8.99 -17.91
N ASN A 264 6.26 -8.11 -18.82
CA ASN A 264 6.34 -8.47 -20.23
C ASN A 264 7.29 -9.66 -20.48
N GLU A 265 8.45 -9.65 -19.83
CA GLU A 265 9.53 -10.62 -20.10
C GLU A 265 9.81 -11.55 -18.91
N GLN A 266 9.19 -11.31 -17.75
CA GLN A 266 9.51 -12.02 -16.51
C GLN A 266 8.27 -12.23 -15.65
N ILE A 267 8.23 -13.35 -14.93
CA ILE A 267 7.22 -13.65 -13.90
C ILE A 267 7.96 -13.67 -12.56
N VAL A 268 7.66 -12.70 -11.71
CA VAL A 268 8.47 -12.42 -10.51
C VAL A 268 7.60 -12.28 -9.27
N HIS A 269 8.17 -12.58 -8.11
CA HIS A 269 7.58 -12.15 -6.85
C HIS A 269 8.08 -10.75 -6.48
N THR A 270 7.24 -10.02 -5.74
CA THR A 270 7.59 -8.72 -5.17
C THR A 270 7.62 -8.81 -3.65
N GLN A 271 8.05 -7.73 -2.97
CA GLN A 271 8.14 -7.68 -1.49
C GLN A 271 9.15 -8.67 -0.93
N LEU A 272 10.35 -8.63 -1.50
CA LEU A 272 11.54 -9.29 -0.96
C LEU A 272 11.97 -8.61 0.34
N MET A 273 12.61 -9.38 1.21
CA MET A 273 13.32 -8.86 2.36
C MET A 273 14.48 -7.97 1.92
N PRO A 274 14.75 -6.86 2.63
CA PRO A 274 15.83 -5.93 2.29
C PRO A 274 17.23 -6.48 2.61
N ASP A 275 17.33 -7.68 3.19
CA ASP A 275 18.59 -8.29 3.63
C ASP A 275 19.28 -9.15 2.57
N ASN A 276 18.87 -9.03 1.30
CA ASN A 276 19.41 -9.77 0.16
C ASN A 276 19.34 -11.31 0.27
N SER A 277 18.58 -11.85 1.24
CA SER A 277 18.38 -13.29 1.37
C SER A 277 17.59 -13.92 0.21
N GLY A 278 16.93 -13.09 -0.61
CA GLY A 278 16.00 -13.54 -1.63
C GLY A 278 14.68 -14.08 -1.08
N ALA A 279 14.48 -14.07 0.25
CA ALA A 279 13.23 -14.45 0.90
C ALA A 279 12.17 -13.36 0.74
N LEU A 280 10.91 -13.75 0.63
CA LEU A 280 9.76 -12.84 0.64
C LEU A 280 9.37 -12.52 2.08
N VAL A 281 8.82 -11.32 2.29
CA VAL A 281 8.32 -10.92 3.62
C VAL A 281 7.27 -11.92 4.11
N ILE A 282 6.30 -12.26 3.25
CA ILE A 282 5.23 -13.22 3.57
C ILE A 282 5.76 -14.61 3.94
N GLU A 283 6.87 -15.06 3.33
CA GLU A 283 7.47 -16.36 3.65
C GLU A 283 7.97 -16.38 5.09
N ARG A 284 8.68 -15.33 5.51
CA ARG A 284 9.17 -15.24 6.89
C ARG A 284 8.03 -15.17 7.90
N LEU A 285 6.98 -14.40 7.59
CA LEU A 285 5.80 -14.29 8.45
C LEU A 285 5.03 -15.62 8.57
N ALA A 286 4.91 -16.39 7.50
CA ALA A 286 4.26 -17.70 7.54
C ALA A 286 5.12 -18.74 8.26
N VAL A 287 6.45 -18.70 8.09
CA VAL A 287 7.40 -19.55 8.83
C VAL A 287 7.30 -19.32 10.34
N MET A 288 7.13 -18.07 10.80
CA MET A 288 6.88 -17.75 12.22
C MET A 288 5.65 -18.49 12.78
N ASN A 289 4.69 -18.82 11.92
CA ASN A 289 3.46 -19.53 12.26
C ASN A 289 3.51 -21.02 11.96
N GLY A 290 4.65 -21.53 11.46
CA GLY A 290 4.81 -22.93 11.06
C GLY A 290 4.00 -23.31 9.82
N LEU A 291 3.51 -22.33 9.05
CA LEU A 291 2.66 -22.55 7.88
C LEU A 291 3.54 -22.76 6.63
N PRO A 292 3.23 -23.77 5.78
CA PRO A 292 3.96 -23.97 4.53
C PRO A 292 3.63 -22.87 3.52
N VAL A 293 4.65 -22.48 2.73
CA VAL A 293 4.54 -21.43 1.72
C VAL A 293 5.03 -21.93 0.37
N VAL A 294 4.35 -21.56 -0.70
CA VAL A 294 4.76 -21.85 -2.07
C VAL A 294 4.78 -20.59 -2.93
N ARG A 295 5.82 -20.47 -3.76
CA ARG A 295 5.98 -19.43 -4.77
C ARG A 295 5.31 -19.86 -6.08
N MET A 296 4.22 -19.19 -6.47
CA MET A 296 3.56 -19.54 -7.73
C MET A 296 4.34 -19.08 -8.97
N ALA A 297 5.33 -18.19 -8.85
CA ALA A 297 6.16 -17.81 -10.01
C ALA A 297 6.90 -19.01 -10.62
N GLU A 298 7.23 -20.03 -9.84
CA GLU A 298 7.97 -21.20 -10.31
C GLU A 298 7.18 -22.00 -11.36
N PRO A 299 5.98 -22.55 -11.07
CA PRO A 299 5.19 -23.27 -12.06
C PRO A 299 4.81 -22.38 -13.25
N PHE A 300 4.56 -21.08 -13.04
CA PHE A 300 4.31 -20.16 -14.13
C PHE A 300 5.53 -19.94 -15.04
N ASN A 301 6.73 -19.83 -14.48
CA ASN A 301 7.96 -19.71 -15.28
C ASN A 301 8.27 -21.00 -16.02
N GLU A 302 8.01 -22.17 -15.43
CA GLU A 302 8.13 -23.46 -16.11
C GLU A 302 7.18 -23.55 -17.31
N HIS A 303 5.90 -23.24 -17.12
CA HIS A 303 4.93 -23.19 -18.20
C HIS A 303 5.33 -22.16 -19.27
N TYR A 304 5.73 -20.96 -18.85
CA TYR A 304 6.11 -19.87 -19.77
C TYR A 304 7.29 -20.23 -20.67
N ARG A 305 8.31 -20.93 -20.15
CA ARG A 305 9.44 -21.42 -20.97
C ARG A 305 9.02 -22.41 -22.06
N SER A 306 7.86 -23.05 -21.91
CA SER A 306 7.35 -24.04 -22.88
C SER A 306 6.60 -23.40 -24.07
N LEU A 307 6.20 -22.13 -23.96
CA LEU A 307 5.34 -21.45 -24.94
C LEU A 307 6.06 -20.94 -26.21
N GLY A 308 7.38 -21.03 -26.27
CA GLY A 308 8.19 -20.58 -27.41
C GLY A 308 8.51 -19.08 -27.41
N GLU A 309 9.27 -18.63 -28.41
CA GLU A 309 9.70 -17.22 -28.54
C GLU A 309 8.53 -16.29 -28.95
N GLY A 310 8.56 -15.04 -28.49
CA GLY A 310 7.60 -14.00 -28.88
C GLY A 310 6.32 -13.92 -28.05
N VAL A 311 6.11 -14.86 -27.12
CA VAL A 311 5.00 -14.78 -26.15
C VAL A 311 5.34 -13.77 -25.06
N VAL A 312 4.40 -12.88 -24.72
CA VAL A 312 4.54 -11.89 -23.65
C VAL A 312 3.77 -12.38 -22.43
N ALA A 313 4.48 -12.71 -21.33
CA ALA A 313 3.87 -13.29 -20.13
C ALA A 313 2.70 -12.46 -19.60
N ARG A 314 2.86 -11.13 -19.52
CA ARG A 314 1.82 -10.21 -19.04
C ARG A 314 0.48 -10.41 -19.76
N THR A 315 0.46 -10.38 -21.09
CA THR A 315 -0.78 -10.50 -21.87
C THR A 315 -1.24 -11.94 -22.00
N HIS A 316 -0.34 -12.90 -21.84
CA HIS A 316 -0.67 -14.33 -21.92
C HIS A 316 -1.42 -14.81 -20.67
N TYR A 317 -1.07 -14.31 -19.48
CA TYR A 317 -1.63 -14.79 -18.21
C TYR A 317 -2.66 -13.85 -17.55
N THR A 318 -2.82 -12.61 -18.02
CA THR A 318 -3.73 -11.65 -17.38
C THR A 318 -4.92 -11.27 -18.25
N ALA A 319 -6.10 -11.11 -17.64
CA ALA A 319 -7.36 -10.86 -18.34
C ALA A 319 -7.42 -9.51 -19.06
N ASN A 320 -6.68 -8.51 -18.58
CA ASN A 320 -6.69 -7.14 -19.11
C ASN A 320 -5.30 -6.63 -19.50
N GLY A 321 -4.30 -7.51 -19.59
CA GLY A 321 -2.90 -7.10 -19.74
C GLY A 321 -2.39 -6.29 -18.54
N ASP A 322 -3.03 -6.42 -17.38
CA ASP A 322 -2.49 -5.90 -16.13
C ASP A 322 -1.35 -6.80 -15.63
N GLN A 323 -0.93 -6.68 -14.38
CA GLN A 323 0.21 -7.45 -13.87
C GLN A 323 -0.18 -8.57 -12.89
N MET A 324 -1.47 -8.81 -12.65
CA MET A 324 -1.90 -9.69 -11.55
C MET A 324 -3.19 -10.47 -11.78
N HIS A 325 -4.22 -9.92 -12.43
CA HIS A 325 -5.52 -10.57 -12.46
C HIS A 325 -5.54 -11.68 -13.51
N PRO A 326 -5.78 -12.94 -13.11
CA PRO A 326 -5.67 -14.08 -14.01
C PRO A 326 -6.70 -14.01 -15.14
N ASN A 327 -6.33 -14.53 -16.30
CA ASN A 327 -7.30 -15.05 -17.26
C ASN A 327 -7.50 -16.56 -17.03
N GLY A 328 -8.33 -17.21 -17.87
CA GLY A 328 -8.58 -18.66 -17.75
C GLY A 328 -7.30 -19.51 -17.85
N GLU A 329 -6.32 -19.11 -18.66
CA GLU A 329 -5.06 -19.84 -18.79
C GLU A 329 -4.21 -19.75 -17.52
N ALA A 330 -4.12 -18.58 -16.89
CA ALA A 330 -3.46 -18.46 -15.61
C ALA A 330 -4.19 -19.23 -14.50
N SER A 331 -5.52 -19.21 -14.52
CA SER A 331 -6.33 -20.03 -13.60
C SER A 331 -6.05 -21.53 -13.75
N ARG A 332 -5.95 -22.02 -15.00
CA ARG A 332 -5.62 -23.41 -15.31
C ARG A 332 -4.23 -23.80 -14.80
N VAL A 333 -3.20 -23.01 -15.13
CA VAL A 333 -1.81 -23.28 -14.69
C VAL A 333 -1.70 -23.24 -13.16
N ALA A 334 -2.38 -22.29 -12.51
CA ALA A 334 -2.42 -22.23 -11.05
C ALA A 334 -3.11 -23.45 -10.45
N ALA A 335 -4.28 -23.84 -10.97
CA ALA A 335 -5.02 -25.02 -10.54
C ALA A 335 -4.21 -26.32 -10.64
N GLU A 336 -3.50 -26.52 -11.76
CA GLU A 336 -2.65 -27.70 -11.98
C GLU A 336 -1.49 -27.75 -10.98
N ALA A 337 -0.81 -26.63 -10.77
CA ALA A 337 0.29 -26.55 -9.81
C ALA A 337 -0.20 -26.80 -8.37
N LEU A 338 -1.32 -26.18 -7.99
CA LEU A 338 -1.93 -26.34 -6.67
C LEU A 338 -2.39 -27.78 -6.42
N LYS A 339 -3.00 -28.44 -7.42
CA LYS A 339 -3.33 -29.87 -7.35
C LYS A 339 -2.10 -30.72 -7.09
N GLN A 340 -1.04 -30.55 -7.89
CA GLN A 340 0.19 -31.33 -7.73
C GLN A 340 0.80 -31.17 -6.33
N LEU A 341 0.72 -29.97 -5.75
CA LEU A 341 1.20 -29.71 -4.40
C LEU A 341 0.33 -30.39 -3.34
N LEU A 342 -1.00 -30.30 -3.46
CA LEU A 342 -1.91 -30.92 -2.50
C LEU A 342 -1.88 -32.45 -2.56
N ASP A 343 -1.63 -33.04 -3.73
CA ASP A 343 -1.50 -34.49 -3.91
C ASP A 343 -0.20 -35.04 -3.26
N ARG A 344 0.82 -34.20 -3.06
CA ARG A 344 2.03 -34.55 -2.29
C ARG A 344 1.79 -34.57 -0.78
N GLY A 345 0.67 -34.02 -0.32
CA GLY A 345 0.31 -33.90 1.09
C GLY A 345 0.83 -32.63 1.74
N LEU A 346 0.03 -32.08 2.66
CA LEU A 346 0.39 -30.93 3.49
C LEU A 346 0.62 -31.39 4.93
N PRO A 347 1.52 -30.72 5.68
CA PRO A 347 1.68 -30.99 7.11
C PRO A 347 0.34 -30.72 7.83
N PRO A 348 -0.18 -31.66 8.65
CA PRO A 348 -1.40 -31.44 9.41
C PRO A 348 -1.15 -30.52 10.62
N PRO A 349 -2.18 -29.85 11.16
CA PRO A 349 -2.09 -29.19 12.46
C PRO A 349 -1.80 -30.22 13.59
N PRO A 350 -1.21 -29.81 14.72
CA PRO A 350 -0.99 -28.43 15.14
C PRO A 350 0.30 -27.81 14.57
N TYR A 351 0.15 -26.64 13.97
CA TYR A 351 1.25 -25.77 13.57
C TYR A 351 1.85 -25.08 14.80
N ARG A 352 3.17 -25.17 14.94
CA ARG A 352 3.91 -24.62 16.09
C ARG A 352 4.38 -23.19 15.80
N VAL A 353 4.25 -22.34 16.81
CA VAL A 353 4.85 -21.00 16.81
C VAL A 353 6.38 -21.14 16.76
N ARG A 354 7.01 -20.38 15.86
CA ARG A 354 8.47 -20.25 15.79
C ARG A 354 8.89 -18.88 16.33
N PRO A 355 10.18 -18.67 16.66
CA PRO A 355 10.67 -17.36 17.08
C PRO A 355 10.26 -16.25 16.12
N THR A 356 9.86 -15.11 16.67
CA THR A 356 9.42 -13.95 15.89
C THR A 356 10.57 -13.40 15.05
N ASP A 357 10.35 -13.30 13.73
CA ASP A 357 11.24 -12.58 12.82
C ASP A 357 10.89 -11.08 12.88
N VAL A 358 11.48 -10.39 13.85
CA VAL A 358 11.24 -8.96 14.10
C VAL A 358 11.47 -8.11 12.83
N PRO A 359 12.55 -8.31 12.05
CA PRO A 359 12.73 -7.62 10.77
C PRO A 359 11.57 -7.81 9.79
N ALA A 360 11.10 -9.06 9.60
CA ALA A 360 9.97 -9.31 8.68
C ALA A 360 8.68 -8.65 9.17
N VAL A 361 8.42 -8.67 10.48
CA VAL A 361 7.26 -7.98 11.08
C VAL A 361 7.33 -6.47 10.84
N GLU A 362 8.50 -5.85 11.00
CA GLU A 362 8.69 -4.41 10.77
C GLU A 362 8.52 -4.04 9.30
N VAL A 363 9.13 -4.82 8.40
CA VAL A 363 8.99 -4.61 6.95
C VAL A 363 7.52 -4.77 6.53
N ALA A 364 6.82 -5.78 7.05
CA ALA A 364 5.39 -5.96 6.79
C ALA A 364 4.54 -4.78 7.28
N ARG A 365 4.81 -4.29 8.50
CA ARG A 365 4.15 -3.09 9.05
C ARG A 365 4.41 -1.89 8.13
N HIS A 366 5.64 -1.69 7.70
CA HIS A 366 6.02 -0.60 6.82
C HIS A 366 5.39 -0.71 5.43
N ILE A 367 5.34 -1.90 4.81
CA ILE A 367 4.66 -2.10 3.51
C ILE A 367 3.16 -1.78 3.63
N GLY A 368 2.52 -2.26 4.70
CA GLY A 368 1.11 -2.01 4.95
C GLY A 368 0.81 -0.55 5.26
N ALA A 369 1.74 0.14 5.93
CA ALA A 369 1.70 1.58 6.14
C ALA A 369 1.94 2.34 4.82
N ASN A 370 2.93 1.98 4.00
CA ASN A 370 3.40 2.77 2.83
C ASN A 370 2.37 2.98 1.72
N LYS A 371 1.40 2.07 1.55
CA LYS A 371 0.27 2.30 0.64
C LYS A 371 -0.87 3.08 1.30
N SER A 372 -0.95 3.06 2.64
CA SER A 372 -1.70 4.04 3.42
C SER A 372 -0.98 5.39 3.48
N GLU A 373 0.35 5.49 3.30
CA GLU A 373 1.15 6.72 3.50
C GLU A 373 0.98 7.79 2.41
N LYS A 374 0.31 7.48 1.29
CA LYS A 374 -0.27 8.55 0.45
C LYS A 374 -1.41 9.30 1.19
N HIS A 375 -1.93 8.72 2.26
CA HIS A 375 -2.76 9.34 3.28
C HIS A 375 -1.86 9.73 4.46
N GLN A 376 -1.23 10.90 4.34
CA GLN A 376 -0.59 11.60 5.46
C GLN A 376 -1.44 11.48 6.75
N PRO A 377 -0.82 11.30 7.93
CA PRO A 377 -1.52 11.35 9.22
C PRO A 377 -2.47 12.55 9.27
N MET A 378 -3.61 12.43 9.94
CA MET A 378 -4.63 13.51 9.99
C MET A 378 -4.00 14.84 10.43
N GLU A 379 -3.04 14.75 11.35
CA GLU A 379 -2.21 15.84 11.85
C GLU A 379 -1.41 16.48 10.73
N ALA A 380 -0.76 15.66 9.90
CA ALA A 380 0.06 16.11 8.79
C ALA A 380 -0.73 16.77 7.66
N ARG A 381 -1.93 16.25 7.38
CA ARG A 381 -2.85 16.91 6.45
C ARG A 381 -3.31 18.25 6.95
N ARG A 382 -3.69 18.33 8.24
CA ARG A 382 -4.16 19.56 8.85
C ARG A 382 -3.06 20.62 8.87
N VAL A 383 -1.86 20.26 9.32
CA VAL A 383 -0.69 21.16 9.30
C VAL A 383 -0.38 21.63 7.89
N ARG A 384 -0.34 20.73 6.90
CA ARG A 384 -0.08 21.11 5.50
C ARG A 384 -1.20 21.97 4.90
N ALA A 385 -2.45 21.71 5.24
CA ALA A 385 -3.59 22.52 4.81
C ALA A 385 -3.50 23.94 5.38
N LEU A 386 -3.20 24.07 6.68
CA LEU A 386 -2.98 25.36 7.34
C LEU A 386 -1.80 26.12 6.71
N LEU A 387 -0.66 25.45 6.50
CA LEU A 387 0.52 26.06 5.87
C LEU A 387 0.26 26.51 4.42
N ARG A 388 -0.44 25.72 3.61
CA ARG A 388 -0.83 26.12 2.24
C ARG A 388 -1.78 27.32 2.21
N GLN A 389 -2.57 27.50 3.26
CA GLN A 389 -3.46 28.66 3.44
C GLN A 389 -2.72 29.87 4.03
N GLY A 390 -1.41 29.79 4.28
CA GLY A 390 -0.64 30.85 4.93
C GLY A 390 -0.90 30.97 6.44
N ARG A 391 -1.61 30.01 7.04
CA ARG A 391 -2.03 30.01 8.45
C ARG A 391 -1.00 29.30 9.34
N GLY A 392 0.24 29.80 9.31
CA GLY A 392 1.37 29.20 10.05
C GLY A 392 1.16 29.17 11.57
N ASP A 393 0.59 30.23 12.13
CA ASP A 393 0.36 30.33 13.59
C ASP A 393 -0.62 29.28 14.11
N GLU A 394 -1.64 28.95 13.31
CA GLU A 394 -2.61 27.91 13.66
C GLU A 394 -2.04 26.50 13.53
N ALA A 395 -1.14 26.29 12.54
CA ALA A 395 -0.40 25.05 12.43
C ALA A 395 0.51 24.85 13.65
N GLU A 396 1.16 25.91 14.13
CA GLU A 396 1.96 25.89 15.35
C GLU A 396 1.12 25.60 16.59
N ALA A 397 0.02 26.32 16.78
CA ALA A 397 -0.87 26.12 17.92
C ALA A 397 -1.40 24.68 17.98
N TYR A 398 -1.76 24.12 16.82
CA TYR A 398 -2.21 22.74 16.71
C TYR A 398 -1.10 21.74 17.09
N LEU A 399 0.10 21.90 16.55
CA LEU A 399 1.25 21.04 16.87
C LEU A 399 1.65 21.12 18.35
N ARG A 400 1.63 22.32 18.94
CA ARG A 400 1.87 22.51 20.39
C ARG A 400 0.75 21.87 21.22
N GLY A 401 -0.49 21.90 20.74
CA GLY A 401 -1.61 21.19 21.36
C GLY A 401 -1.38 19.68 21.41
N LEU A 402 -0.93 19.08 20.31
CA LEU A 402 -0.56 17.66 20.26
C LEU A 402 0.57 17.34 21.25
N LEU A 403 1.59 18.19 21.31
CA LEU A 403 2.72 18.00 22.23
C LEU A 403 2.36 18.22 23.71
N LYS A 404 1.25 18.91 23.99
CA LYS A 404 0.72 19.04 25.35
C LYS A 404 0.06 17.75 25.82
N SER A 405 -0.63 17.03 24.93
CA SER A 405 -1.24 15.73 25.24
C SER A 405 -0.23 14.59 25.18
N ASP A 406 0.70 14.64 24.22
CA ASP A 406 1.74 13.65 24.03
C ASP A 406 3.08 14.36 23.69
N PRO A 407 3.92 14.62 24.71
CA PRO A 407 5.23 15.24 24.51
C PRO A 407 6.20 14.42 23.64
N GLU A 408 5.93 13.12 23.47
CA GLU A 408 6.76 12.19 22.69
C GLU A 408 6.20 11.93 21.29
N HIS A 409 5.19 12.70 20.89
CA HIS A 409 4.59 12.58 19.56
C HIS A 409 5.64 12.89 18.47
N ILE A 410 6.07 11.85 17.75
CA ILE A 410 7.18 11.90 16.79
C ILE A 410 6.89 12.91 15.66
N TYR A 411 5.73 12.78 14.99
CA TYR A 411 5.35 13.70 13.91
C TYR A 411 5.30 15.16 14.39
N ALA A 412 4.70 15.44 15.55
CA ALA A 412 4.54 16.81 16.04
C ALA A 412 5.89 17.45 16.40
N ASN A 413 6.81 16.70 17.02
CA ASN A 413 8.18 17.16 17.29
C ASN A 413 8.93 17.46 15.98
N LYS A 414 8.83 16.60 14.96
CA LYS A 414 9.45 16.82 13.64
C LYS A 414 8.87 18.03 12.92
N ALA A 415 7.55 18.08 12.80
CA ALA A 415 6.84 19.12 12.07
C ALA A 415 7.01 20.50 12.72
N LEU A 416 6.92 20.58 14.04
CA LEU A 416 7.12 21.84 14.76
C LEU A 416 8.58 22.29 14.68
N GLY A 417 9.53 21.36 14.83
CA GLY A 417 10.96 21.63 14.65
C GLY A 417 11.30 22.19 13.27
N GLY A 418 10.83 21.56 12.19
CA GLY A 418 11.04 22.04 10.82
C GLY A 418 10.38 23.39 10.57
N MET A 419 9.12 23.56 10.99
CA MET A 419 8.38 24.79 10.77
C MET A 419 8.97 26.01 11.51
N LEU A 420 9.44 25.82 12.76
CA LEU A 420 10.15 26.86 13.49
C LEU A 420 11.48 27.23 12.82
N PHE A 421 12.19 26.25 12.27
CA PHE A 421 13.41 26.49 11.50
C PHE A 421 13.14 27.32 10.25
N ASP A 422 12.13 26.97 9.47
CA ASP A 422 11.73 27.68 8.25
C ASP A 422 11.28 29.11 8.56
N ALA A 423 10.56 29.30 9.67
CA ALA A 423 10.17 30.60 10.22
C ALA A 423 11.33 31.41 10.82
N LYS A 424 12.59 30.96 10.67
CA LYS A 424 13.81 31.59 11.22
C LYS A 424 13.84 31.67 12.75
N ARG A 425 12.99 30.91 13.44
CA ARG A 425 12.98 30.72 14.90
C ARG A 425 13.85 29.52 15.29
N THR A 426 15.06 29.47 14.74
CA THR A 426 15.98 28.33 14.83
C THR A 426 16.40 27.97 16.26
N LYS A 427 16.43 28.93 17.20
CA LYS A 427 16.69 28.61 18.62
C LYS A 427 15.57 27.78 19.24
N GLU A 428 14.33 28.04 18.84
CA GLU A 428 13.15 27.33 19.35
C GLU A 428 12.95 25.96 18.70
N SER A 429 13.47 25.73 17.49
CA SER A 429 13.35 24.44 16.81
C SER A 429 14.17 23.33 17.46
N ILE A 430 15.35 23.67 18.01
CA ILE A 430 16.33 22.74 18.56
C ILE A 430 15.75 21.73 19.55
N PRO A 431 14.98 22.10 20.60
CA PRO A 431 14.43 21.13 21.53
C PRO A 431 13.49 20.11 20.87
N TYR A 432 12.70 20.54 19.88
CA TYR A 432 11.78 19.64 19.17
C TYR A 432 12.52 18.71 18.20
N GLN A 433 13.51 19.23 17.48
CA GLN A 433 14.37 18.43 16.60
C GLN A 433 15.23 17.44 17.39
N ARG A 434 15.71 17.83 18.58
CA ARG A 434 16.39 16.94 19.53
C ARG A 434 15.47 15.80 19.93
N LYS A 435 14.27 16.11 20.40
CA LYS A 435 13.29 15.11 20.81
C LYS A 435 12.96 14.15 19.66
N ALA A 436 12.80 14.67 18.44
CA ALA A 436 12.61 13.83 17.25
C ALA A 436 13.81 12.90 16.95
N ALA A 437 15.04 13.39 17.11
CA ALA A 437 16.25 12.58 16.95
C ALA A 437 16.38 11.51 18.04
N ASP A 438 15.99 11.82 19.28
CA ASP A 438 16.02 10.88 20.39
C ASP A 438 14.94 9.78 20.26
N LEU A 439 13.76 10.13 19.71
CA LEU A 439 12.64 9.20 19.51
C LEU A 439 12.84 8.29 18.29
N GLU A 440 13.48 8.78 17.23
CA GLU A 440 13.84 8.00 16.04
C GLU A 440 15.37 8.02 15.81
N PRO A 441 16.15 7.33 16.66
CA PRO A 441 17.61 7.45 16.64
C PRO A 441 18.26 6.91 15.37
N THR A 442 17.59 6.04 14.61
CA THR A 442 18.04 5.51 13.31
C THR A 442 17.62 6.37 12.13
N ASN A 443 16.76 7.38 12.33
CA ASN A 443 16.35 8.31 11.28
C ASN A 443 17.39 9.43 11.12
N VAL A 444 18.34 9.20 10.21
CA VAL A 444 19.43 10.11 9.87
C VAL A 444 18.97 11.56 9.64
N ASN A 445 17.81 11.76 9.01
CA ASN A 445 17.31 13.09 8.68
C ASN A 445 17.03 13.96 9.92
N ASN A 446 16.69 13.35 11.06
CA ASN A 446 16.45 14.08 12.30
C ASN A 446 17.77 14.64 12.86
N TRP A 447 18.84 13.85 12.83
CA TRP A 447 20.19 14.29 13.22
C TRP A 447 20.74 15.37 12.30
N VAL A 448 20.54 15.23 10.99
CA VAL A 448 20.95 16.25 9.99
C VAL A 448 20.17 17.55 10.18
N SER A 449 18.85 17.50 10.36
CA SER A 449 18.04 18.71 10.57
C SER A 449 18.45 19.48 11.82
N LEU A 450 18.79 18.75 12.89
CA LEU A 450 19.26 19.33 14.14
C LEU A 450 20.67 19.94 14.00
N SER A 451 21.58 19.27 13.28
CA SER A 451 22.93 19.79 13.05
C SER A 451 22.90 21.06 12.20
N ILE A 452 22.07 21.10 11.15
CA ILE A 452 21.85 22.28 10.30
C ILE A 452 21.33 23.47 11.14
N SER A 453 20.43 23.21 12.09
CA SER A 453 19.93 24.24 13.00
C SER A 453 21.03 24.81 13.89
N HIS A 454 21.95 23.97 14.37
CA HIS A 454 23.13 24.42 15.11
C HIS A 454 24.12 25.20 14.23
N VAL A 455 24.37 24.77 12.99
CA VAL A 455 25.21 25.50 12.02
C VAL A 455 24.62 26.87 11.71
N THR A 456 23.31 26.96 11.52
CA THR A 456 22.60 28.21 11.23
C THR A 456 22.73 29.23 12.37
N LEU A 457 22.88 28.76 13.61
CA LEU A 457 23.17 29.59 14.78
C LEU A 457 24.66 29.80 15.04
N SER A 458 25.52 29.41 14.10
CA SER A 458 26.98 29.43 14.21
C SER A 458 27.52 28.63 15.40
N ASN A 459 26.75 27.67 15.93
CA ASN A 459 27.18 26.77 16.99
C ASN A 459 27.77 25.49 16.40
N VAL A 460 28.91 25.65 15.72
CA VAL A 460 29.61 24.56 15.03
C VAL A 460 29.99 23.40 15.97
N PRO A 461 30.48 23.63 17.21
CA PRO A 461 30.79 22.53 18.12
C PRO A 461 29.58 21.64 18.44
N ALA A 462 28.39 22.24 18.63
CA ALA A 462 27.17 21.48 18.88
C ALA A 462 26.71 20.72 17.63
N ALA A 463 26.81 21.32 16.44
CA ALA A 463 26.47 20.65 15.19
C ALA A 463 27.32 19.39 14.96
N MET A 464 28.63 19.48 15.18
CA MET A 464 29.54 18.33 15.07
C MET A 464 29.23 17.25 16.11
N LYS A 465 28.88 17.64 17.34
CA LYS A 465 28.48 16.69 18.39
C LYS A 465 27.21 15.93 17.98
N VAL A 466 26.21 16.63 17.46
CA VAL A 466 24.95 16.04 16.98
C VAL A 466 25.18 15.04 15.84
N LEU A 467 26.02 15.39 14.86
CA LEU A 467 26.33 14.48 13.77
C LEU A 467 27.05 13.24 14.30
N LYS A 468 28.01 13.38 15.23
CA LYS A 468 28.70 12.25 15.86
C LYS A 468 27.74 11.36 16.67
N GLU A 469 26.79 11.94 17.39
CA GLU A 469 25.71 11.20 18.06
C GLU A 469 24.89 10.39 17.05
N GLY A 470 24.48 11.01 15.94
CA GLY A 470 23.79 10.32 14.84
C GLY A 470 24.63 9.18 14.25
N MET A 471 25.94 9.38 14.08
CA MET A 471 26.85 8.36 13.52
C MET A 471 27.06 7.18 14.48
N GLN A 472 26.93 7.38 15.80
CA GLN A 472 26.91 6.26 16.75
C GLN A 472 25.66 5.39 16.57
N ARG A 473 24.55 5.96 16.09
CA ARG A 473 23.29 5.26 15.84
C ARG A 473 23.17 4.72 14.41
N SER A 474 23.85 5.35 13.46
CA SER A 474 23.82 5.01 12.04
C SER A 474 25.21 5.23 11.43
N PRO A 475 26.17 4.32 11.71
CA PRO A 475 27.56 4.47 11.28
C PRO A 475 27.73 4.41 9.76
N ASP A 476 26.84 3.70 9.06
CA ASP A 476 26.89 3.54 7.60
C ASP A 476 26.06 4.61 6.87
N SER A 477 25.97 5.82 7.42
CA SER A 477 25.20 6.91 6.82
C SER A 477 26.08 7.88 6.04
N ALA A 478 26.04 7.79 4.71
CA ALA A 478 26.74 8.73 3.83
C ALA A 478 26.35 10.19 4.08
N SER A 479 25.07 10.45 4.39
CA SER A 479 24.56 11.80 4.66
C SER A 479 25.14 12.43 5.94
N LEU A 480 25.37 11.65 7.00
CA LEU A 480 26.00 12.17 8.22
C LEU A 480 27.47 12.52 7.99
N HIS A 481 28.19 11.64 7.29
CA HIS A 481 29.57 11.88 6.87
C HIS A 481 29.70 13.10 5.95
N PHE A 482 28.80 13.25 4.98
CA PHE A 482 28.74 14.41 4.09
C PHE A 482 28.53 15.72 4.86
N ASN A 483 27.53 15.78 5.74
CA ASN A 483 27.26 16.99 6.53
C ASN A 483 28.40 17.34 7.48
N LEU A 484 29.11 16.35 8.04
CA LEU A 484 30.28 16.60 8.87
C LEU A 484 31.46 17.11 8.04
N GLY A 485 31.67 16.54 6.85
CA GLY A 485 32.66 17.02 5.88
C GLY A 485 32.40 18.46 5.42
N TYR A 486 31.13 18.81 5.16
CA TYR A 486 30.72 20.18 4.85
C TYR A 486 31.07 21.14 5.99
N ILE A 487 30.78 20.76 7.24
CA ILE A 487 31.13 21.59 8.40
C ILE A 487 32.64 21.82 8.49
N PHE A 488 33.46 20.78 8.35
CA PHE A 488 34.93 20.93 8.35
C PHE A 488 35.41 21.86 7.23
N MET A 489 34.81 21.76 6.04
CA MET A 489 35.12 22.66 4.92
C MET A 489 34.79 24.12 5.26
N THR A 490 33.67 24.40 5.95
CA THR A 490 33.35 25.76 6.41
C THR A 490 34.32 26.30 7.47
N GLN A 491 35.04 25.42 8.16
CA GLN A 491 36.09 25.77 9.12
C GLN A 491 37.50 25.83 8.48
N ASP A 492 37.59 25.68 7.16
CA ASP A 492 38.83 25.58 6.39
C ASP A 492 39.73 24.38 6.77
N ASP A 493 39.18 23.40 7.47
CA ASP A 493 39.82 22.13 7.81
C ASP A 493 39.63 21.13 6.66
N LEU A 494 40.30 21.41 5.54
CA LEU A 494 40.21 20.61 4.32
C LEU A 494 40.69 19.16 4.53
N THR A 495 41.59 18.92 5.48
CA THR A 495 42.09 17.56 5.77
C THR A 495 41.01 16.68 6.37
N ASN A 496 40.31 17.15 7.41
CA ASN A 496 39.21 16.38 8.01
C ASN A 496 37.98 16.35 7.10
N ALA A 497 37.72 17.43 6.34
CA ALA A 497 36.65 17.44 5.33
C ALA A 497 36.85 16.33 4.29
N MET A 498 38.05 16.17 3.75
CA MET A 498 38.39 15.13 2.78
C MET A 498 38.16 13.72 3.34
N GLN A 499 38.55 13.48 4.60
CA GLN A 499 38.38 12.17 5.23
C GLN A 499 36.90 11.79 5.35
N GLU A 500 36.06 12.72 5.81
CA GLU A 500 34.63 12.46 5.98
C GLU A 500 33.90 12.35 4.63
N LEU A 501 34.24 13.19 3.64
CA LEU A 501 33.67 13.11 2.29
C LEU A 501 34.06 11.81 1.57
N ARG A 502 35.29 11.31 1.76
CA ARG A 502 35.70 9.98 1.23
C ARG A 502 34.87 8.85 1.83
N LYS A 503 34.58 8.91 3.13
CA LYS A 503 33.67 7.93 3.77
C LYS A 503 32.26 8.03 3.19
N ALA A 504 31.75 9.25 3.00
CA ALA A 504 30.43 9.45 2.39
C ALA A 504 30.33 8.81 0.99
N VAL A 505 31.33 9.05 0.12
CA VAL A 505 31.39 8.47 -1.24
C VAL A 505 31.64 6.95 -1.21
N ALA A 506 32.41 6.44 -0.26
CA ALA A 506 32.64 5.00 -0.12
C ALA A 506 31.37 4.25 0.34
N ILE A 507 30.58 4.87 1.22
CA ILE A 507 29.30 4.32 1.70
C ILE A 507 28.23 4.40 0.60
N ASP A 508 28.13 5.54 -0.08
CA ASP A 508 27.21 5.73 -1.20
C ASP A 508 27.93 6.31 -2.44
N PRO A 509 28.39 5.44 -3.35
CA PRO A 509 29.02 5.85 -4.60
C PRO A 509 28.10 6.67 -5.52
N ASN A 510 26.78 6.63 -5.30
CA ASN A 510 25.77 7.38 -6.05
C ASN A 510 25.29 8.63 -5.30
N PHE A 511 26.17 9.27 -4.52
CA PHE A 511 25.91 10.55 -3.85
C PHE A 511 26.64 11.73 -4.55
N PRO A 512 26.05 12.35 -5.60
CA PRO A 512 26.69 13.39 -6.40
C PRO A 512 27.26 14.57 -5.62
N ASP A 513 26.53 15.04 -4.60
CA ASP A 513 26.95 16.21 -3.81
C ASP A 513 28.22 15.91 -3.01
N ALA A 514 28.33 14.70 -2.45
CA ALA A 514 29.52 14.27 -1.73
C ALA A 514 30.72 14.09 -2.66
N ALA A 515 30.51 13.51 -3.84
CA ALA A 515 31.56 13.35 -4.86
C ALA A 515 32.08 14.70 -5.37
N TRP A 516 31.17 15.62 -5.71
CA TRP A 516 31.54 16.96 -6.16
C TRP A 516 32.26 17.76 -5.07
N MET A 517 31.81 17.66 -3.82
CA MET A 517 32.44 18.37 -2.71
C MET A 517 33.82 17.78 -2.38
N LEU A 518 33.99 16.46 -2.49
CA LEU A 518 35.28 15.80 -2.33
C LEU A 518 36.29 16.31 -3.37
N GLU A 519 35.90 16.39 -4.65
CA GLU A 519 36.75 16.90 -5.72
C GLU A 519 37.24 18.34 -5.43
N ARG A 520 36.35 19.22 -4.95
CA ARG A 520 36.71 20.59 -4.58
C ARG A 520 37.70 20.65 -3.42
N VAL A 521 37.52 19.80 -2.41
CA VAL A 521 38.43 19.73 -1.26
C VAL A 521 39.81 19.21 -1.69
N GLU A 522 39.86 18.22 -2.59
CA GLU A 522 41.12 17.68 -3.13
C GLU A 522 41.87 18.71 -3.98
N GLN A 523 41.17 19.46 -4.83
CA GLN A 523 41.76 20.57 -5.59
C GLN A 523 42.33 21.66 -4.65
N GLY A 524 41.57 22.09 -3.64
CA GLY A 524 42.02 23.10 -2.69
C GLY A 524 43.24 22.67 -1.86
N LEU A 525 43.35 21.38 -1.52
CA LEU A 525 44.54 20.83 -0.86
C LEU A 525 45.75 20.79 -1.81
N SER A 526 45.55 20.43 -3.07
CA SER A 526 46.59 20.42 -4.10
C SER A 526 47.17 21.82 -4.34
N GLU A 527 46.32 22.85 -4.46
CA GLU A 527 46.74 24.24 -4.63
C GLU A 527 47.53 24.79 -3.43
N ARG A 528 47.17 24.37 -2.21
CA ARG A 528 47.90 24.74 -0.98
C ARG A 528 49.26 24.07 -0.90
N GLN A 529 49.41 22.89 -1.50
CA GLN A 529 50.69 22.17 -1.56
C GLN A 529 51.58 22.72 -2.69
N SER A 530 51.02 23.20 -3.79
CA SER A 530 51.78 23.82 -4.88
C SER A 530 52.24 25.26 -4.58
N ASN A 531 51.61 25.95 -3.62
CA ASN A 531 51.92 27.32 -3.20
C ASN A 531 52.80 27.41 -1.93
N ARG A 532 53.24 26.26 -1.40
CA ARG A 532 54.24 26.16 -0.32
C ARG A 532 55.56 25.66 -0.89
#